data_AF-A0A959RH62-F1
#
_entry.id   AF-A0A959RH62-F1
#
_cell.length_a   1.000
_cell.length_b   1.000
_cell.length_c   1.000
_cell.angle_alpha   90.00
_cell.angle_beta   90.00
_cell.angle_gamma   90.00
#
_symmetry.space_group_name_H-M   'P 1'
#
loop_
_entity.id
_entity.type
_entity.pdbx_description
1 polymer ?
#
loop_
_entity_poly.entity_id
_entity_poly.type
_entity_poly.pdbx_seq_one_letter_code
_entity_poly.pdbx_strand_id
1 'polypeptide(L)'
;MQRKLEYINEGRSGYVIYSDETTKFRLYYEFGGGECAAIINITPAEDWIKVTGCPLTSRNDILAFIAGQAVMDQTSKGHFKISDKFIEIYE
;
A
#
# COMPACT_ATOMS: atom_id res chain seq x y z
N MET A 1 -13.71 9.07 10.18
CA MET A 1 -12.54 8.84 9.32
C MET A 1 -12.86 7.83 8.25
N GLN A 2 -13.20 8.33 7.06
CA GLN A 2 -13.40 7.52 5.88
C GLN A 2 -12.07 7.37 5.14
N ARG A 3 -11.43 6.20 5.27
CA ARG A 3 -10.20 5.85 4.53
C ARG A 3 -10.59 5.15 3.22
N LYS A 4 -9.86 5.40 2.14
CA LYS A 4 -10.12 4.81 0.81
C LYS A 4 -8.82 4.41 0.11
N LEU A 5 -8.90 3.34 -0.68
CA LEU A 5 -7.92 3.00 -1.70
C LEU A 5 -8.48 3.17 -3.13
N GLU A 6 -7.63 3.65 -4.03
CA GLU A 6 -7.85 3.65 -5.47
C GLU A 6 -6.62 3.06 -6.16
N TYR A 7 -6.81 2.49 -7.35
CA TYR A 7 -5.74 1.82 -8.09
C TYR A 7 -5.62 2.41 -9.49
N ILE A 8 -4.41 2.81 -9.87
CA ILE A 8 -4.04 3.13 -11.24
C ILE A 8 -3.25 1.94 -11.76
N ASN A 9 -3.78 1.25 -12.78
CA ASN A 9 -3.12 0.10 -13.41
C ASN A 9 -2.46 0.54 -14.72
N GLU A 10 -1.16 0.31 -14.84
CA GLU A 10 -0.32 0.63 -16.00
C GLU A 10 0.25 -0.65 -16.66
N GLY A 11 -0.44 -1.78 -16.51
CA GLY A 11 -0.06 -3.09 -17.02
C GLY A 11 0.51 -4.00 -15.93
N ARG A 12 1.85 -4.15 -15.90
CA ARG A 12 2.54 -4.95 -14.86
C ARG A 12 2.88 -4.17 -13.60
N SER A 13 2.55 -2.89 -13.58
CA SER A 13 2.80 -2.00 -12.45
C SER A 13 1.72 -0.92 -12.39
N GLY A 14 1.81 -0.08 -11.38
CA GLY A 14 0.93 1.06 -11.25
C GLY A 14 1.08 1.74 -9.91
N TYR A 15 -0.01 2.35 -9.45
CA TYR A 15 -0.04 3.06 -8.18
C TYR A 15 -1.25 2.68 -7.34
N VAL A 16 -1.01 2.49 -6.04
CA VAL A 16 -2.03 2.47 -5.00
C VAL A 16 -2.14 3.89 -4.44
N ILE A 17 -3.33 4.46 -4.46
CA ILE A 17 -3.61 5.79 -3.95
C ILE A 17 -4.36 5.65 -2.63
N TYR A 18 -3.72 6.06 -1.54
CA TYR A 18 -4.36 6.20 -0.24
C TYR A 18 -4.92 7.60 -0.08
N SER A 19 -6.11 7.71 0.50
CA SER A 19 -6.67 8.99 0.96
C SER A 19 -7.51 8.84 2.22
N ASP A 20 -7.45 9.85 3.07
CA ASP A 20 -8.39 10.12 4.16
C ASP A 20 -8.85 11.59 4.14
N GLU A 21 -9.43 12.06 5.24
CA GLU A 21 -9.94 13.43 5.37
C GLU A 21 -8.83 14.51 5.30
N THR A 22 -7.57 14.14 5.53
CA THR A 22 -6.45 15.07 5.73
C THR A 22 -5.30 14.89 4.74
N THR A 23 -5.13 13.68 4.21
CA THR A 23 -4.00 13.37 3.32
C THR A 23 -4.42 12.53 2.13
N LYS A 24 -3.64 12.67 1.06
CA LYS A 24 -3.71 11.83 -0.14
C LYS A 24 -2.30 11.65 -0.69
N PHE A 25 -1.88 10.40 -0.85
CA PHE A 25 -0.59 10.07 -1.44
C PHE A 25 -0.68 8.78 -2.25
N ARG A 26 0.35 8.53 -3.08
CA ARG A 26 0.42 7.34 -3.91
C ARG A 26 1.67 6.53 -3.59
N LEU A 27 1.54 5.21 -3.65
CA LEU A 27 2.62 4.24 -3.55
C LEU A 27 2.71 3.48 -4.86
N TYR A 28 3.92 3.29 -5.37
CA TYR A 28 4.13 2.46 -6.55
C TYR A 28 3.89 0.99 -6.21
N TYR A 29 3.31 0.23 -7.12
CA TYR A 29 3.27 -1.23 -7.03
C TYR A 29 3.68 -1.87 -8.35
N GLU A 30 4.14 -3.11 -8.27
CA GLU A 30 4.33 -3.99 -9.41
C GLU A 30 3.80 -5.40 -9.14
N PHE A 31 3.45 -6.12 -10.20
CA PHE A 31 3.08 -7.54 -10.08
C PHE A 31 4.32 -8.39 -9.83
N GLY A 32 4.22 -9.21 -8.78
CA GLY A 32 5.25 -10.14 -8.39
C GLY A 32 5.35 -11.35 -9.34
N GLY A 33 5.93 -12.43 -8.81
CA GLY A 33 6.02 -13.71 -9.47
C GLY A 33 5.88 -14.86 -8.46
N GLY A 34 5.60 -16.05 -8.97
CA GLY A 34 5.29 -17.20 -8.11
C GLY A 34 3.99 -16.98 -7.35
N GLU A 35 4.03 -17.16 -6.03
CA GLU A 35 2.88 -16.97 -5.13
C GLU A 35 2.65 -15.50 -4.74
N CYS A 36 3.57 -14.59 -5.06
CA CYS A 36 3.41 -13.17 -4.79
C CYS A 36 2.69 -12.49 -5.96
N ALA A 37 1.46 -12.05 -5.72
CA ALA A 37 0.63 -11.37 -6.71
C ALA A 37 1.12 -9.94 -6.99
N ALA A 38 1.42 -9.18 -5.93
CA ALA A 38 1.86 -7.80 -6.05
C ALA A 38 2.78 -7.36 -4.91
N ILE A 39 3.65 -6.40 -5.20
CA ILE A 39 4.56 -5.76 -4.25
C ILE A 39 4.30 -4.24 -4.30
N ILE A 40 3.93 -3.65 -3.17
CA ILE A 40 3.74 -2.21 -3.01
C ILE A 40 4.97 -1.62 -2.32
N ASN A 41 5.62 -0.64 -2.94
CA ASN A 41 6.74 0.08 -2.37
C ASN A 41 6.30 1.01 -1.25
N ILE A 42 6.91 0.86 -0.08
CA ILE A 42 6.67 1.70 1.09
C ILE A 42 7.74 2.78 1.17
N THR A 43 7.33 4.00 1.51
CA THR A 43 8.28 5.06 1.86
C THR A 43 9.02 4.71 3.17
N PRO A 44 10.36 4.76 3.19
CA PRO A 44 11.16 4.59 4.41
C PRO A 44 10.70 5.53 5.53
N ALA A 45 10.89 5.12 6.79
CA ALA A 45 10.46 5.91 7.95
C ALA A 45 11.07 7.32 7.98
N GLU A 46 12.33 7.46 7.53
CA GLU A 46 13.06 8.74 7.45
C GLU A 46 12.43 9.74 6.47
N ASP A 47 11.82 9.25 5.38
CA ASP A 47 11.19 10.07 4.35
C ASP A 47 9.66 10.14 4.48
N TRP A 48 9.08 9.37 5.41
CA TRP A 48 7.63 9.18 5.52
C TRP A 48 6.86 10.50 5.62
N ILE A 49 7.21 11.34 6.60
CA ILE A 49 6.53 12.63 6.83
C ILE A 49 6.69 13.54 5.60
N LYS A 50 7.88 13.55 4.99
CA LYS A 50 8.19 14.40 3.83
C LYS A 50 7.38 14.01 2.59
N VAL A 51 7.20 12.71 2.36
CA VAL A 51 6.51 12.19 1.16
C VAL A 51 5.00 12.13 1.34
N THR A 52 4.52 11.76 2.53
CA THR A 52 3.10 11.47 2.77
C THR A 52 2.37 12.56 3.54
N GLY A 53 3.11 13.49 4.17
CA GLY A 53 2.55 14.46 5.12
C GLY A 53 2.02 13.84 6.41
N CYS A 54 2.12 12.51 6.58
CA CYS A 54 1.55 11.81 7.72
C CYS A 54 2.56 11.69 8.86
N PRO A 55 2.12 11.78 10.13
CA PRO A 55 2.99 11.50 11.28
C PRO A 55 3.59 10.09 11.21
N LEU A 56 4.81 9.92 11.71
CA LEU A 56 5.44 8.59 11.77
C LEU A 56 4.67 7.63 12.69
N THR A 57 3.98 8.16 13.70
CA THR A 57 3.13 7.39 14.63
C THR A 57 1.93 6.74 13.96
N SER A 58 1.41 7.30 12.85
CA SER A 58 0.31 6.70 12.08
C SER A 58 0.78 5.79 10.95
N ARG A 59 2.09 5.76 10.65
CA ARG A 59 2.66 4.99 9.53
C ARG A 59 2.19 3.54 9.52
N ASN A 60 2.36 2.84 10.65
CA ASN A 60 2.04 1.41 10.71
C ASN A 60 0.53 1.13 10.59
N ASP A 61 -0.32 2.00 11.14
CA ASP A 61 -1.79 1.89 10.99
C ASP A 61 -2.22 2.11 9.53
N ILE A 62 -1.66 3.13 8.87
CA ILE A 62 -1.94 3.43 7.46
C ILE A 62 -1.47 2.26 6.57
N LEU A 63 -0.25 1.75 6.78
CA LEU A 63 0.27 0.63 6.01
C LEU A 63 -0.55 -0.65 6.23
N ALA A 64 -0.99 -0.93 7.45
CA ALA A 64 -1.86 -2.06 7.76
C ALA A 64 -3.23 -1.92 7.07
N PHE A 65 -3.81 -0.71 7.04
CA PHE A 65 -5.03 -0.44 6.29
C PHE A 65 -4.82 -0.67 4.78
N ILE A 66 -3.75 -0.13 4.21
CA ILE A 66 -3.44 -0.28 2.78
C ILE A 66 -3.31 -1.77 2.43
N ALA A 67 -2.55 -2.52 3.22
CA ALA A 67 -2.34 -3.95 2.97
C ALA A 67 -3.63 -4.77 3.08
N GLY A 68 -4.41 -4.55 4.14
CA GLY A 68 -5.67 -5.26 4.36
C GLY A 68 -6.71 -4.94 3.28
N GLN A 69 -6.85 -3.67 2.92
CA GLN A 69 -7.78 -3.25 1.89
C GLN A 69 -7.36 -3.76 0.51
N ALA A 70 -6.06 -3.74 0.18
CA ALA A 70 -5.56 -4.28 -1.09
C ALA A 70 -5.80 -5.79 -1.22
N VAL A 71 -5.61 -6.57 -0.14
CA VAL A 71 -5.98 -7.99 -0.13
C VAL A 71 -7.48 -8.19 -0.37
N MET A 72 -8.33 -7.43 0.31
CA MET A 72 -9.79 -7.54 0.13
C MET A 72 -10.25 -7.14 -1.28
N ASP A 73 -9.62 -6.13 -1.88
CA ASP A 73 -10.02 -5.59 -3.19
C ASP A 73 -9.51 -6.44 -4.35
N GLN A 74 -8.28 -6.97 -4.24
CA GLN A 74 -7.54 -7.55 -5.37
C GLN A 74 -7.40 -9.06 -5.30
N THR A 75 -7.78 -9.70 -4.20
CA THR A 75 -7.65 -11.16 -4.03
C THR A 75 -8.94 -11.79 -3.51
N SER A 76 -9.12 -13.10 -3.71
CA SER A 76 -10.27 -13.84 -3.16
C SER A 76 -10.01 -14.41 -1.76
N LYS A 77 -8.79 -14.85 -1.48
CA LYS A 77 -8.37 -15.48 -0.21
C LYS A 77 -6.92 -15.15 0.17
N GLY A 78 -6.44 -13.99 -0.28
CA GLY A 78 -5.05 -13.62 -0.14
C GLY A 78 -4.65 -13.25 1.29
N HIS A 79 -3.36 -13.02 1.46
CA HIS A 79 -2.76 -12.51 2.68
C HIS A 79 -1.64 -11.54 2.33
N PHE A 80 -1.12 -10.82 3.33
CA PHE A 80 -0.05 -9.86 3.11
C PHE A 80 1.06 -10.00 4.15
N LYS A 81 2.24 -9.50 3.77
CA LYS A 81 3.38 -9.31 4.65
C LYS A 81 3.88 -7.88 4.52
N ILE A 82 4.12 -7.22 5.66
CA ILE A 82 4.69 -5.87 5.70
C ILE A 82 6.14 -5.99 6.17
N SER A 83 7.04 -5.40 5.40
CA SER A 83 8.45 -5.18 5.76
C SER A 83 8.74 -3.69 5.84
N ASP A 84 9.99 -3.31 6.11
CA ASP A 84 10.37 -1.90 6.17
C ASP A 84 10.17 -1.16 4.83
N LYS A 85 10.29 -1.89 3.71
CA LYS A 85 10.33 -1.35 2.34
C LYS A 85 9.15 -1.75 1.47
N PHE A 86 8.45 -2.83 1.80
CA PHE A 86 7.43 -3.39 0.92
C PHE A 86 6.22 -3.93 1.69
N ILE A 87 5.05 -3.82 1.07
CA ILE A 87 3.90 -4.67 1.33
C ILE A 87 3.88 -5.72 0.23
N GLU A 88 4.02 -6.99 0.60
CA GLU A 88 3.91 -8.13 -0.32
C GLU A 88 2.50 -8.72 -0.18
N ILE A 89 1.81 -8.90 -1.31
CA ILE A 89 0.47 -9.49 -1.39
C ILE A 89 0.59 -10.87 -2.04
N TYR A 90 -0.08 -11.86 -1.45
CA TYR A 90 -0.10 -13.26 -1.89
C TYR A 90 -1.55 -13.73 -2.07
N GLU A 91 -1.76 -14.72 -2.93
CA GLU A 91 -3.08 -15.36 -3.19
C GLU A 91 -3.25 -16.72 -2.51
#